data_AF-A0A3N4LQY9-F1
#
_entry.id   AF-A0A3N4LQY9-F1
#
_cell.length_a   1.000
_cell.length_b   1.000
_cell.length_c   1.000
_cell.angle_alpha   90.00
_cell.angle_beta   90.00
_cell.angle_gamma   90.00
#
_symmetry.space_group_name_H-M   'P 1'
#
loop_
_entity.id
_entity.type
_entity.pdbx_description
1 polymer ?
#
loop_
_entity_poly.entity_id
_entity_poly.type
_entity_poly.pdbx_seq_one_letter_code
_entity_poly.pdbx_strand_id
1 'polypeptide(L)'
;MTSNNCLQYYITREKIFRTDFACLGSLRTRLPKIPFGACTATALPEKLKKIHEGMGFHTSGISILEPTNRPNLFYGVRLIEGNGFG
;
A
#
# COMPACT_ATOMS: atom_id res chain seq x y z
N MET A 1 -17.37 2.72 -27.47
CA MET A 1 -17.90 2.60 -26.09
C MET A 1 -17.54 1.22 -25.56
N THR A 2 -16.48 1.10 -24.77
CA THR A 2 -16.14 -0.17 -24.11
C THR A 2 -15.47 0.10 -22.76
N SER A 3 -16.25 -0.19 -21.72
CA SER A 3 -15.91 -0.46 -20.31
C SER A 3 -15.03 0.53 -19.53
N ASN A 4 -15.66 1.60 -19.04
CA ASN A 4 -15.19 2.38 -17.87
C ASN A 4 -15.58 1.71 -16.52
N ASN A 5 -15.72 0.39 -16.46
CA ASN A 5 -16.43 -0.30 -15.36
C ASN A 5 -15.58 -1.09 -14.35
N CYS A 6 -14.26 -1.15 -14.44
CA CYS A 6 -13.48 -2.07 -13.60
C CYS A 6 -12.76 -1.44 -12.39
N LEU A 7 -12.86 -0.12 -12.18
CA LEU A 7 -12.44 0.51 -10.91
C LEU A 7 -13.57 0.53 -9.86
N GLN A 8 -14.72 -0.07 -10.19
CA GLN A 8 -15.85 -0.31 -9.28
C GLN A 8 -15.54 -1.30 -8.14
N TYR A 9 -14.37 -1.91 -8.08
CA TYR A 9 -14.01 -2.79 -6.96
C TYR A 9 -13.48 -1.98 -5.76
N TYR A 10 -14.45 -1.46 -5.01
CA TYR A 10 -14.48 -1.44 -3.55
C TYR A 10 -13.30 -2.20 -2.91
N ILE A 11 -12.33 -1.47 -2.37
CA ILE A 11 -11.42 -1.99 -1.35
C ILE A 11 -11.98 -1.56 0.00
N THR A 12 -13.02 -2.26 0.39
CA THR A 12 -13.55 -2.32 1.73
C THR A 12 -12.41 -2.70 2.68
N ARG A 13 -12.13 -1.80 3.66
CA ARG A 13 -11.22 -1.93 4.83
C ARG A 13 -9.82 -1.29 4.80
N GLU A 14 -9.56 -0.27 3.98
CA GLU A 14 -8.31 0.50 4.11
C GLU A 14 -8.55 1.98 4.40
N LYS A 15 -7.98 2.49 5.50
CA LYS A 15 -8.11 3.89 5.96
C LYS A 15 -7.53 4.93 4.99
N ILE A 16 -6.82 4.55 3.93
CA ILE A 16 -6.14 5.49 3.01
C ILE A 16 -6.14 4.94 1.58
N PHE A 17 -7.29 4.96 0.91
CA PHE A 17 -7.35 4.78 -0.55
C PHE A 17 -7.37 6.18 -1.21
N ARG A 18 -6.48 6.41 -2.19
CA ARG A 18 -6.59 7.60 -3.07
C ARG A 18 -6.67 7.14 -4.51
N THR A 19 -7.67 7.64 -5.21
CA THR A 19 -7.93 7.38 -6.63
C THR A 19 -6.76 7.80 -7.52
N ASP A 20 -5.98 8.79 -7.09
CA ASP A 20 -4.82 9.31 -7.83
C ASP A 20 -3.74 8.23 -8.05
N PHE A 21 -3.65 7.24 -7.17
CA PHE A 21 -2.70 6.12 -7.33
C PHE A 21 -3.09 5.16 -8.46
N ALA A 22 -4.36 5.12 -8.87
CA ALA A 22 -4.82 4.20 -9.91
C ALA A 22 -4.22 4.51 -11.29
N CYS A 23 -3.83 5.77 -11.53
CA CYS A 23 -3.27 6.21 -12.80
C CYS A 23 -1.74 6.10 -12.88
N LEU A 24 -1.04 5.72 -11.81
CA LEU A 24 0.42 5.72 -11.78
C LEU A 24 1.06 4.72 -12.74
N GLY A 25 0.36 3.64 -13.11
CA GLY A 25 0.82 2.71 -14.15
C GLY A 25 1.10 3.40 -15.49
N SER A 26 0.41 4.50 -15.81
CA SER A 26 0.64 5.28 -17.03
C SER A 26 2.01 6.00 -17.05
N LEU A 27 2.67 6.18 -15.90
CA LEU A 27 4.01 6.76 -15.87
C LEU A 27 5.04 5.85 -16.54
N ARG A 28 4.84 4.53 -16.51
CA ARG A 28 5.73 3.57 -17.18
C ARG A 28 5.67 3.68 -18.70
N THR A 29 4.52 4.05 -19.28
CA THR A 29 4.42 4.24 -20.73
C THR A 29 5.17 5.51 -21.18
N ARG A 30 5.18 6.54 -20.33
CA ARG A 30 5.89 7.80 -20.59
C ARG A 30 7.40 7.72 -20.27
N LEU A 31 7.80 6.88 -19.32
CA LEU A 31 9.17 6.75 -18.82
C LEU A 31 9.64 5.28 -18.80
N PRO A 32 9.71 4.61 -19.96
CA PRO A 32 9.90 3.15 -20.04
C PRO A 32 11.26 2.65 -19.56
N LYS A 33 12.28 3.51 -19.53
CA LYS A 33 13.65 3.15 -19.12
C LYS A 33 13.95 3.48 -17.66
N ILE A 34 13.01 4.09 -16.94
CA ILE A 34 13.21 4.50 -15.55
C ILE A 34 12.75 3.37 -14.63
N PRO A 35 13.57 2.92 -13.68
CA PRO A 35 13.13 1.94 -12.69
C PRO A 35 12.12 2.58 -11.74
N PHE A 36 11.02 1.87 -11.47
CA PHE A 36 10.04 2.28 -10.48
C PHE A 36 10.12 1.36 -9.28
N GLY A 37 10.09 1.94 -8.08
CA GLY A 37 9.92 1.24 -6.82
C GLY A 37 8.64 1.71 -6.12
N ALA A 38 8.06 0.83 -5.30
CA ALA A 38 6.95 1.18 -4.43
C ALA A 38 7.28 0.73 -3.01
N CYS A 39 7.08 1.61 -2.03
CA CYS A 39 7.32 1.33 -0.62
C CYS A 39 5.98 1.31 0.11
N THR A 40 5.74 0.26 0.90
CA THR A 40 4.55 0.16 1.75
C THR A 40 4.97 -0.36 3.13
N ALA A 41 4.39 0.21 4.18
CA ALA A 41 4.60 -0.28 5.55
C ALA A 41 3.80 -1.56 5.82
N THR A 42 2.65 -1.74 5.16
CA THR A 42 1.80 -2.92 5.32
C THR A 42 1.84 -3.76 4.06
N ALA A 43 2.61 -4.83 4.08
CA ALA A 43 2.83 -5.73 2.95
C ALA A 43 1.94 -6.98 3.02
N LEU A 44 0.62 -6.81 3.16
CA LEU A 44 -0.31 -7.94 3.04
C LEU A 44 -0.25 -8.49 1.60
N PRO A 45 -0.27 -9.81 1.38
CA PRO A 45 -0.13 -10.40 0.04
C PRO A 45 -1.13 -9.84 -0.99
N GLU A 46 -2.37 -9.63 -0.58
CA GLU A 46 -3.42 -9.06 -1.43
C GLU A 46 -3.12 -7.61 -1.85
N LYS A 47 -2.50 -6.81 -0.98
CA LYS A 47 -2.10 -5.44 -1.28
C LYS A 47 -0.93 -5.42 -2.25
N LEU A 48 0.06 -6.28 -2.05
CA LEU A 48 1.21 -6.41 -2.95
C LEU A 48 0.77 -6.77 -4.36
N LYS A 49 -0.17 -7.71 -4.49
CA LYS A 49 -0.76 -8.07 -5.79
C LYS A 49 -1.38 -6.85 -6.50
N LYS A 50 -2.18 -6.06 -5.77
CA LYS A 50 -2.79 -4.84 -6.31
C LYS A 50 -1.78 -3.76 -6.68
N ILE A 51 -0.70 -3.60 -5.89
CA ILE A 51 0.39 -2.68 -6.22
C ILE A 51 1.10 -3.13 -7.49
N HIS A 52 1.37 -4.43 -7.64
CA HIS A 52 2.01 -4.95 -8.85
C HIS A 52 1.15 -4.74 -10.09
N GLU A 53 -0.14 -5.04 -10.00
CA GLU A 53 -1.10 -4.83 -11.10
C GLU A 53 -1.27 -3.34 -11.43
N GLY A 54 -1.51 -2.49 -10.42
CA GLY A 54 -1.75 -1.06 -10.61
C GLY A 54 -0.52 -0.27 -11.08
N MET A 55 0.68 -0.69 -10.67
CA MET A 55 1.94 -0.08 -11.09
C MET A 55 2.53 -0.74 -12.35
N GLY A 56 1.91 -1.79 -12.89
CA GLY A 56 2.44 -2.54 -14.04
C GLY A 56 3.82 -3.15 -13.77
N PHE A 57 4.05 -3.68 -12.56
CA PHE A 57 5.29 -4.36 -12.22
C PHE A 57 5.30 -5.76 -12.83
N HIS A 58 6.45 -6.15 -13.39
CA HIS A 58 6.62 -7.51 -13.90
C HIS A 58 6.64 -8.50 -12.73
N THR A 59 6.16 -9.72 -12.95
CA THR A 59 6.16 -10.80 -11.93
C THR A 59 7.57 -11.20 -11.47
N SER A 60 8.60 -10.79 -12.20
CA SER A 60 10.01 -10.95 -11.85
C SER A 60 10.58 -9.80 -11.01
N GLY A 61 9.74 -8.88 -10.52
CA GLY A 61 10.15 -7.77 -9.67
C GLY A 61 10.71 -8.23 -8.32
N ILE A 62 11.73 -7.51 -7.83
CA ILE A 62 12.32 -7.76 -6.51
C ILE A 62 11.39 -7.23 -5.43
N SER A 63 11.05 -8.08 -4.46
CA SER A 63 10.30 -7.68 -3.26
C SER A 63 11.19 -7.84 -2.03
N ILE A 64 11.42 -6.75 -1.32
CA ILE A 64 12.21 -6.72 -0.07
C ILE A 64 11.23 -6.57 1.09
N LEU A 65 11.26 -7.52 2.02
CA LEU A 65 10.43 -7.52 3.22
C LEU A 65 11.32 -7.39 4.45
N GLU A 66 11.24 -6.23 5.10
CA GLU A 66 11.96 -5.98 6.34
C GLU A 66 11.12 -6.43 7.55
N PRO A 67 11.75 -7.00 8.60
CA PRO A 67 11.06 -7.34 9.82
C PRO A 67 10.51 -6.09 10.50
N THR A 68 9.31 -6.20 11.06
CA THR A 68 8.67 -5.09 11.79
C THR A 68 9.25 -4.90 13.20
N ASN A 69 9.96 -5.90 13.72
CA ASN A 69 10.51 -5.88 15.07
C ASN A 69 11.61 -4.83 15.21
N ARG A 70 11.51 -4.00 16.24
CA ARG A 70 12.56 -3.04 16.62
C ARG A 70 13.12 -3.46 17.97
N PRO A 71 14.27 -4.17 18.01
CA PRO A 71 14.76 -4.83 19.22
C PRO A 71 15.15 -3.85 20.34
N ASN A 72 15.34 -2.58 19.99
CA ASN A 72 15.67 -1.50 20.92
C ASN A 72 14.43 -0.78 21.50
N LEU A 73 13.21 -1.24 21.22
CA LEU A 73 12.00 -0.67 21.79
C LEU A 73 11.51 -1.46 23.02
N PHE A 74 11.33 -0.75 24.13
CA PHE A 74 10.55 -1.25 25.27
C PHE A 74 9.07 -0.91 25.06
N TYR A 75 8.21 -1.93 25.13
CA TYR A 75 6.76 -1.77 25.00
C TYR A 75 6.12 -1.93 26.38
N GLY A 76 5.43 -0.88 26.86
CA GLY A 76 4.69 -0.89 28.12
C GLY A 76 3.28 -0.33 27.93
N VAL A 77 2.30 -0.94 28.57
CA VAL A 77 0.91 -0.47 28.60
C VAL A 77 0.61 -0.02 30.03
N ARG A 78 0.11 1.20 30.20
CA ARG A 78 -0.32 1.73 31.50
C ARG A 78 -1.80 2.09 31.41
N LEU A 79 -2.54 1.82 32.48
CA LEU A 79 -3.88 2.34 32.64
C LEU A 79 -3.77 3.85 32.84
N ILE A 80 -4.61 4.61 32.12
CA ILE A 80 -4.74 6.04 32.35
C ILE A 80 -5.69 6.20 33.53
N GLU A 81 -5.16 6.61 34.69
CA GLU A 81 -5.99 6.99 35.83
C GLU A 81 -6.49 8.43 35.62
N GLY A 82 -7.72 8.56 35.14
CA GLY A 82 -8.42 9.82 34.98
C GLY A 82 -9.90 9.54 34.79
N ASN A 83 -10.73 9.93 35.76
CA ASN A 83 -12.19 9.86 35.63
C ASN A 83 -12.62 10.65 34.40
N GLY A 84 -13.30 10.00 33.46
CA GLY A 84 -13.96 10.63 32.32
C GLY A 84 -15.16 11.48 32.71
N PHE A 85 -14.96 12.47 33.58
CA PHE A 85 -15.90 13.55 33.90
C PHE A 85 -15.10 14.82 34.19
N GLY A 86 -15.00 15.67 33.17
CA GLY A 86 -14.75 17.10 33.30
C GLY A 86 -15.89 17.82 32.59
#